data_AF-A0A2U1Q8D2-F1
#
_entry.id   AF-A0A2U1Q8D2-F1
#
_cell.length_a   1.000
_cell.length_b   1.000
_cell.length_c   1.000
_cell.angle_alpha   90.00
_cell.angle_beta   90.00
_cell.angle_gamma   90.00
#
_symmetry.space_group_name_H-M   'P 1'
#
loop_
_entity.id
_entity.type
_entity.pdbx_description
1 polymer ?
#
loop_
_entity_poly.entity_id
_entity_poly.type
_entity_poly.pdbx_seq_one_letter_code
_entity_poly.pdbx_strand_id
1 'polypeptide(L)'
;MLVPHLEFAATEGPQPMEVAPAEAANTVDAPVVDDPPSARFTWTIENFSRLTCKKLYSDVFVVGGYKWRVLIFPKGNNVDHLSMYLDVADSTALPYGWSRYAQFSLAVVNQIHSKFIMRKGKNFIVAF
;
A
#
# COMPACT_ATOMS: atom_id res chain seq x y z
N MET A 1 -54.97 52.99 -40.32
CA MET A 1 -55.54 51.69 -40.76
C MET A 1 -55.10 50.60 -39.79
N LEU A 2 -55.88 49.52 -39.68
CA LEU A 2 -55.87 48.36 -38.76
C LEU A 2 -54.71 48.22 -37.73
N VAL A 3 -54.96 48.25 -36.40
CA VAL A 3 -55.48 47.24 -35.41
C VAL A 3 -54.50 46.08 -35.02
N PRO A 4 -54.54 45.53 -33.77
CA PRO A 4 -53.33 45.23 -32.99
C PRO A 4 -53.23 43.81 -32.39
N HIS A 5 -52.16 43.53 -31.64
CA HIS A 5 -52.10 42.53 -30.56
C HIS A 5 -50.99 42.93 -29.56
N LEU A 6 -51.15 43.15 -28.25
CA LEU A 6 -51.94 42.58 -27.15
C LEU A 6 -51.04 41.72 -26.24
N GLU A 7 -50.74 42.26 -25.05
CA GLU A 7 -50.29 41.50 -23.87
C GLU A 7 -51.34 41.62 -22.75
N PHE A 8 -51.25 40.71 -21.77
CA PHE A 8 -51.96 40.65 -20.49
C PHE A 8 -53.48 40.39 -20.46
N ALA A 9 -53.85 39.32 -19.76
CA ALA A 9 -54.49 39.41 -18.43
C ALA A 9 -54.40 38.06 -17.68
N ALA A 10 -54.60 38.05 -16.35
CA ALA A 10 -54.36 36.91 -15.46
C ALA A 10 -55.58 36.54 -14.58
N THR A 11 -55.64 35.28 -14.10
CA THR A 11 -56.47 34.67 -13.02
C THR A 11 -55.92 33.24 -12.76
N GLU A 12 -55.93 32.58 -11.58
CA GLU A 12 -56.21 32.95 -10.18
C GLU A 12 -55.53 31.93 -9.21
N GLY A 13 -55.92 31.84 -7.92
CA GLY A 13 -55.39 30.88 -6.91
C GLY A 13 -56.30 29.66 -6.64
N PRO A 14 -56.23 28.96 -5.47
CA PRO A 14 -55.34 29.12 -4.30
C PRO A 14 -54.58 27.83 -3.85
N GLN A 15 -53.72 27.94 -2.82
CA GLN A 15 -53.02 26.85 -2.09
C GLN A 15 -53.81 26.50 -0.78
N PRO A 16 -53.47 25.47 0.05
CA PRO A 16 -52.38 24.47 -0.01
C PRO A 16 -52.79 23.00 0.26
N MET A 17 -51.87 22.04 0.12
CA MET A 17 -51.79 20.90 1.06
C MET A 17 -50.35 20.42 1.25
N GLU A 18 -49.97 20.26 2.52
CA GLU A 18 -48.65 19.79 2.97
C GLU A 18 -48.54 18.26 2.79
N VAL A 19 -47.45 17.80 2.17
CA VAL A 19 -47.07 16.37 2.16
C VAL A 19 -45.57 16.27 2.49
N ALA A 20 -45.27 15.33 3.40
CA ALA A 20 -43.98 15.12 4.06
C ALA A 20 -42.81 14.77 3.10
N PRO A 21 -41.55 14.90 3.54
CA PRO A 21 -40.39 14.86 2.64
C PRO A 21 -40.05 13.46 2.13
N ALA A 22 -39.60 13.38 0.88
CA ALA A 22 -38.97 12.19 0.32
C ALA A 22 -37.46 12.42 0.15
N GLU A 23 -36.67 11.96 1.12
CA GLU A 23 -35.24 11.76 0.93
C GLU A 23 -35.00 10.55 0.01
N ALA A 24 -34.20 10.75 -1.04
CA ALA A 24 -33.38 9.70 -1.66
C ALA A 24 -32.30 10.34 -2.54
N ALA A 25 -31.49 11.23 -1.98
CA ALA A 25 -30.24 11.64 -2.61
C ALA A 25 -29.27 10.45 -2.56
N ASN A 26 -29.40 9.53 -3.52
CA ASN A 26 -28.45 8.44 -3.75
C ASN A 26 -27.14 9.03 -4.26
N THR A 27 -26.38 9.63 -3.34
CA THR A 27 -25.00 10.01 -3.55
C THR A 27 -24.25 8.74 -3.86
N VAL A 28 -23.81 8.59 -5.11
CA VAL A 28 -23.00 7.45 -5.53
C VAL A 28 -21.67 7.49 -4.79
N ASP A 29 -21.57 6.67 -3.75
CA ASP A 29 -20.34 6.54 -2.97
C ASP A 29 -19.27 5.92 -3.88
N ALA A 30 -18.41 6.78 -4.43
CA ALA A 30 -17.28 6.33 -5.20
C ALA A 30 -16.36 5.54 -4.25
N PRO A 31 -15.99 4.28 -4.57
CA PRO A 31 -15.21 3.47 -3.65
C PRO A 31 -13.90 4.20 -3.33
N VAL A 32 -13.73 4.56 -2.06
CA VAL A 32 -12.47 5.10 -1.54
C VAL A 32 -11.45 3.98 -1.69
N VAL A 33 -10.59 4.10 -2.69
CA VAL A 33 -9.49 3.16 -2.91
C VAL A 33 -8.41 3.47 -1.88
N ASP A 34 -8.47 2.78 -0.74
CA ASP A 34 -7.40 2.82 0.25
C ASP A 34 -6.06 2.44 -0.38
N ASP A 35 -5.02 3.22 -0.08
CA ASP A 35 -3.66 2.91 -0.50
C ASP A 35 -3.22 1.54 0.04
N PRO A 36 -2.47 0.73 -0.75
CA PRO A 36 -1.99 -0.56 -0.29
C PRO A 36 -1.12 -0.41 0.96
N PRO A 37 -1.33 -1.21 2.03
CA PRO A 37 -0.57 -1.10 3.27
C PRO A 37 0.93 -1.15 3.03
N SER A 38 1.64 -0.11 3.46
CA SER A 38 3.09 0.04 3.27
C SER A 38 3.78 0.41 4.58
N ALA A 39 5.05 0.02 4.72
CA ALA A 39 5.87 0.34 5.89
C ALA A 39 7.36 0.39 5.52
N ARG A 40 8.15 1.09 6.34
CA ARG A 40 9.61 1.10 6.23
C ARG A 40 10.22 0.46 7.48
N PHE A 41 10.67 -0.78 7.34
CA PHE A 41 11.50 -1.45 8.34
C PHE A 41 12.98 -1.06 8.17
N THR A 42 13.76 -1.07 9.26
CA THR A 42 15.20 -0.82 9.25
C THR A 42 15.86 -1.68 10.29
N TRP A 43 16.92 -2.39 9.90
CA TRP A 43 17.66 -3.32 10.75
C TRP A 43 19.13 -2.92 10.82
N THR A 44 19.61 -2.65 12.02
CA THR A 44 21.02 -2.41 12.31
C THR A 44 21.70 -3.73 12.66
N ILE A 45 22.82 -4.02 12.00
CA ILE A 45 23.61 -5.22 12.27
C ILE A 45 24.96 -4.78 12.84
N GLU A 46 25.13 -5.02 14.14
CA GLU A 46 26.37 -4.74 14.83
C GLU A 46 27.49 -5.70 14.41
N ASN A 47 28.74 -5.24 14.49
CA ASN A 47 29.93 -6.07 14.28
C ASN A 47 29.91 -6.87 12.95
N PHE A 48 29.31 -6.34 11.87
CA PHE A 48 29.04 -7.06 10.61
C PHE A 48 30.25 -7.82 10.04
N SER A 49 31.45 -7.22 10.11
CA SER A 49 32.71 -7.84 9.65
C SER A 49 33.15 -9.08 10.44
N ARG A 50 32.63 -9.29 11.65
CA ARG A 50 32.92 -10.42 12.54
C ARG A 50 31.90 -11.56 12.41
N LEU A 51 30.90 -11.43 11.53
CA LEU A 51 29.87 -12.45 11.35
C LEU A 51 30.43 -13.70 10.67
N THR A 52 30.30 -14.84 11.35
CA THR A 52 30.71 -16.17 10.86
C THR A 52 29.54 -17.01 10.35
N CYS A 53 28.31 -16.64 10.70
CA CYS A 53 27.09 -17.36 10.34
C CYS A 53 26.74 -17.22 8.85
N LYS A 54 26.28 -18.32 8.23
CA LYS A 54 25.96 -18.39 6.79
C LYS A 54 24.82 -17.45 6.39
N LYS A 55 23.80 -17.34 7.25
CA LYS A 55 22.64 -16.47 7.07
C LYS A 55 22.21 -15.87 8.40
N LEU A 56 21.56 -14.71 8.35
CA LEU A 56 20.89 -14.07 9.49
C LEU A 56 19.49 -13.64 9.09
N TYR A 57 18.62 -13.55 10.08
CA TYR A 57 17.27 -13.00 9.97
C TYR A 57 17.15 -11.76 10.85
N SER A 58 16.41 -10.75 10.38
CA SER A 58 15.97 -9.64 11.22
C SER A 58 14.85 -10.05 12.17
N ASP A 59 14.49 -9.14 13.07
CA ASP A 59 13.19 -9.16 13.73
C ASP A 59 12.04 -9.18 12.71
N VAL A 60 10.90 -9.66 13.16
CA VAL A 60 9.67 -9.77 12.38
C VAL A 60 8.90 -8.46 12.41
N PHE A 61 8.43 -8.00 11.25
CA PHE A 61 7.57 -6.83 11.11
C PHE A 61 6.31 -7.18 10.31
N VAL A 62 5.18 -6.52 10.61
CA VAL A 62 3.88 -6.84 10.02
C VAL A 62 3.45 -5.78 9.01
N VAL A 63 3.09 -6.19 7.80
CA VAL A 63 2.53 -5.31 6.75
C VAL A 63 1.44 -6.05 6.01
N GLY A 64 0.26 -5.43 5.89
CA GLY A 64 -0.91 -6.03 5.24
C GLY A 64 -1.40 -7.32 5.90
N GLY A 65 -1.18 -7.47 7.22
CA GLY A 65 -1.52 -8.68 7.98
C GLY A 65 -0.49 -9.83 7.91
N TYR A 66 0.54 -9.72 7.07
CA TYR A 66 1.57 -10.76 6.91
C TYR A 66 2.83 -10.46 7.71
N LYS A 67 3.47 -11.51 8.23
CA LYS A 67 4.73 -11.42 8.99
C LYS A 67 5.93 -11.50 8.07
N TRP A 68 6.63 -10.39 7.92
CA TRP A 68 7.81 -10.27 7.08
C TRP A 68 9.09 -10.23 7.93
N ARG A 69 10.21 -10.63 7.34
CA ARG A 69 11.56 -10.42 7.89
C ARG A 69 12.57 -10.23 6.76
N VAL A 70 13.69 -9.60 7.05
CA VAL A 70 14.83 -9.53 6.12
C VAL A 70 15.72 -10.74 6.36
N LEU A 71 16.03 -11.47 5.29
CA LEU A 71 17.02 -12.56 5.28
C LEU A 71 18.28 -12.05 4.56
N ILE A 72 19.44 -12.16 5.20
CA ILE A 72 20.73 -11.89 4.57
C ILE A 72 21.67 -13.08 4.59
N PHE A 73 22.57 -13.11 3.61
CA PHE A 73 23.76 -13.95 3.59
C PHE A 73 24.98 -12.99 3.52
N PRO A 74 25.72 -12.77 4.64
CA PRO A 74 26.79 -11.77 4.68
C PRO A 74 27.89 -11.98 3.64
N LYS A 75 28.19 -13.25 3.34
CA LYS A 75 29.18 -13.69 2.33
C LYS A 75 28.55 -14.14 1.01
N GLY A 76 27.27 -13.84 0.81
CA GLY A 76 26.50 -14.19 -0.37
C GLY A 76 25.88 -15.59 -0.39
N ASN A 77 25.00 -15.79 -1.37
CA ASN A 77 24.28 -17.05 -1.61
C ASN A 77 24.58 -17.52 -3.05
N ASN A 78 25.56 -18.41 -3.19
CA ASN A 78 26.17 -18.82 -4.47
C ASN A 78 26.84 -17.67 -5.27
N VAL A 79 27.20 -16.59 -4.57
CA VAL A 79 27.94 -15.41 -5.04
C VAL A 79 28.87 -14.92 -3.93
N ASP A 80 29.83 -14.06 -4.24
CA ASP A 80 30.81 -13.46 -3.32
C ASP A 80 30.40 -12.07 -2.80
N HIS A 81 29.14 -11.67 -3.01
CA HIS A 81 28.58 -10.38 -2.60
C HIS A 81 27.44 -10.55 -1.59
N LEU A 82 27.26 -9.57 -0.69
CA LEU A 82 26.13 -9.52 0.24
C LEU A 82 24.80 -9.77 -0.50
N SER A 83 24.12 -10.85 -0.13
CA SER A 83 22.80 -11.19 -0.66
C SER A 83 21.73 -10.87 0.36
N MET A 84 20.68 -10.16 -0.07
CA MET A 84 19.57 -9.71 0.78
C MET A 84 18.23 -10.09 0.15
N TYR A 85 17.29 -10.54 0.97
CA TYR A 85 15.97 -11.02 0.56
C TYR A 85 14.89 -10.53 1.53
N LEU A 86 13.67 -10.36 1.02
CA LEU A 86 12.47 -10.30 1.83
C LEU A 86 11.96 -11.74 2.00
N ASP A 87 11.65 -12.14 3.23
CA ASP A 87 11.21 -13.48 3.60
C ASP A 87 9.92 -13.40 4.44
N VAL A 88 9.09 -14.44 4.38
CA VAL A 88 7.88 -14.55 5.22
C VAL A 88 8.21 -15.38 6.45
N ALA A 89 8.02 -14.79 7.61
CA ALA A 89 8.61 -15.27 8.86
C ALA A 89 8.07 -16.63 9.32
N ASP A 90 6.78 -16.86 9.05
CA ASP A 90 5.99 -18.06 9.37
C ASP A 90 5.63 -18.88 8.12
N SER A 91 6.41 -18.76 7.04
CA SER A 91 6.22 -19.50 5.78
C SER A 91 6.05 -21.02 5.95
N THR A 92 6.71 -21.62 6.94
CA THR A 92 6.58 -23.05 7.26
C THR A 92 5.22 -23.47 7.84
N ALA A 93 4.39 -22.51 8.25
CA ALA A 93 3.03 -22.74 8.73
C ALA A 93 1.96 -22.41 7.68
N LEU A 94 2.35 -21.95 6.49
CA LEU A 94 1.44 -21.63 5.40
C LEU A 94 1.16 -22.86 4.52
N PRO A 95 0.00 -22.92 3.84
CA PRO A 95 -0.31 -23.99 2.90
C PRO A 95 0.70 -24.08 1.75
N TYR A 96 0.89 -25.28 1.20
CA TYR A 96 1.73 -25.50 0.02
C TYR A 96 1.25 -24.65 -1.17
N GLY A 97 2.20 -24.00 -1.88
CA GLY A 97 1.90 -23.13 -3.02
C GLY A 97 1.33 -21.76 -2.62
N TRP A 98 1.43 -21.38 -1.34
CA TRP A 98 1.03 -20.05 -0.90
C TRP A 98 1.91 -18.98 -1.57
N SER A 99 1.27 -17.89 -2.00
CA SER A 99 1.97 -16.74 -2.55
C SER A 99 1.27 -15.43 -2.24
N ARG A 100 2.06 -14.35 -2.18
CA ARG A 100 1.57 -12.99 -1.99
C ARG A 100 2.32 -11.99 -2.84
N TYR A 101 1.58 -11.06 -3.42
CA TYR A 101 2.18 -9.93 -4.14
C TYR A 101 2.76 -8.93 -3.15
N ALA A 102 4.00 -8.51 -3.38
CA ALA A 102 4.67 -7.46 -2.63
C ALA A 102 5.50 -6.57 -3.55
N GLN A 103 5.28 -5.27 -3.47
CA GLN A 103 6.16 -4.25 -4.02
C GLN A 103 7.08 -3.76 -2.90
N PHE A 104 8.39 -3.92 -3.07
CA PHE A 104 9.35 -3.55 -2.04
C PHE A 104 10.68 -3.04 -2.61
N SER A 105 11.48 -2.43 -1.74
CA SER A 105 12.88 -2.14 -2.05
C SER A 105 13.77 -2.57 -0.89
N LEU A 106 14.90 -3.18 -1.22
CA LEU A 106 15.95 -3.47 -0.25
C LEU A 106 17.04 -2.40 -0.40
N ALA A 107 17.62 -1.99 0.72
CA ALA A 107 18.59 -0.91 0.75
C ALA A 107 19.68 -1.13 1.80
N VAL A 108 20.90 -0.72 1.45
CA VAL A 108 22.04 -0.59 2.37
C VAL A 108 22.32 0.89 2.56
N VAL A 109 22.28 1.35 3.82
CA VAL A 109 22.51 2.74 4.19
C VAL A 109 24.01 2.96 4.43
N ASN A 110 24.61 3.95 3.78
CA ASN A 110 25.96 4.40 4.12
C ASN A 110 25.92 5.13 5.48
N GLN A 111 26.60 4.59 6.48
CA GLN A 111 26.58 5.12 7.85
C GLN A 111 27.38 6.43 8.00
N ILE A 112 28.40 6.65 7.16
CA ILE A 112 29.21 7.89 7.16
C ILE A 112 28.42 9.02 6.47
N HIS A 113 27.72 8.68 5.39
CA HIS A 113 26.99 9.63 4.55
C HIS A 113 25.57 9.12 4.30
N SER A 114 24.67 9.35 5.25
CA SER A 114 23.28 8.83 5.25
C SER A 114 22.44 9.18 4.03
N LYS A 115 22.84 10.19 3.23
CA LYS A 115 22.23 10.54 1.94
C LYS A 115 22.56 9.53 0.82
N PHE A 116 23.69 8.83 0.89
CA PHE A 116 24.08 7.82 -0.10
C PHE A 116 23.57 6.44 0.32
N ILE A 117 22.39 6.09 -0.18
CA ILE A 117 21.74 4.79 0.09
C ILE A 117 21.76 3.96 -1.19
N MET A 118 22.43 2.81 -1.17
CA MET A 118 22.31 1.83 -2.26
C MET A 118 20.97 1.12 -2.13
N ARG A 119 20.04 1.35 -3.06
CA ARG A 119 18.69 0.78 -3.05
C ARG A 119 18.39 0.02 -4.34
N LYS A 120 17.72 -1.13 -4.21
CA LYS A 120 17.19 -1.91 -5.34
C LYS A 120 15.70 -2.19 -5.10
N GLY A 121 14.84 -1.49 -5.86
CA GLY A 121 13.39 -1.72 -5.87
C GLY A 121 13.01 -2.83 -6.84
N LYS A 122 12.01 -3.64 -6.47
CA LYS A 122 11.45 -4.72 -7.31
C LYS A 122 9.97 -4.95 -6.97
N ASN A 123 9.20 -5.34 -7.99
CA ASN A 123 7.81 -5.78 -7.85
C ASN A 123 7.79 -7.30 -8.03
N PHE A 124 7.29 -8.04 -7.05
CA PHE A 124 7.33 -9.50 -7.09
C PHE A 124 6.09 -10.16 -6.49
N ILE A 125 5.78 -11.36 -7.00
CA ILE A 125 5.08 -12.37 -6.23
C ILE A 125 6.13 -13.06 -5.36
N VAL A 126 5.94 -13.01 -4.05
CA VAL A 126 6.69 -13.80 -3.07
C VAL A 126 5.93 -15.12 -2.92
N ALA A 127 6.59 -16.26 -3.17
CA ALA A 127 5.99 -17.59 -3.12
C ALA A 127 6.90 -18.56 -2.36
N PHE A 128 6.31 -19.55 -1.69
CA PHE A 128 6.99 -20.58 -0.90
C PHE A 128 6.40 -21.97 -1.17
#